data_AF-A0A9P5ULE6-F1
#
_entry.id   AF-A0A9P5ULE6-F1
#
_cell.length_a   1.000
_cell.length_b   1.000
_cell.length_c   1.000
_cell.angle_alpha   90.00
_cell.angle_beta   90.00
_cell.angle_gamma   90.00
#
_symmetry.space_group_name_H-M   'P 1'
#
loop_
_entity.id
_entity.type
_entity.pdbx_description
1 polymer ?
#
loop_
_entity_poly.entity_id
_entity_poly.type
_entity_poly.pdbx_seq_one_letter_code
_entity_poly.pdbx_strand_id
1 'polypeptide(L)'
;MGPEFASAFDLISSTTPIVLRAFVSFKCNESGFSFKTGEGIRSAFKRYFEETFCCQGDYWQIGEDGSWSGNPVFDPPFCDYMTSLKNRDGRSGASKQ
;
A
#
# COMPACT_ATOMS: atom_id res chain seq x y z
N MET A 1 18.04 5.99 7.34
CA MET A 1 17.41 5.30 6.21
C MET A 1 18.30 5.56 5.01
N GLY A 2 19.02 4.55 4.53
CA GLY A 2 19.98 4.72 3.45
C GLY A 2 19.29 4.98 2.10
N PRO A 3 20.04 5.48 1.11
CA PRO A 3 19.54 5.80 -0.22
C PRO A 3 18.92 4.60 -0.95
N GLU A 4 19.27 3.37 -0.58
CA GLU A 4 18.72 2.14 -1.16
C GLU A 4 17.20 1.96 -0.96
N PHE A 5 16.61 2.58 0.07
CA PHE A 5 15.17 2.50 0.32
C PHE A 5 14.38 3.56 -0.45
N ALA A 6 15.02 4.67 -0.84
CA ALA A 6 14.35 5.77 -1.54
C ALA A 6 13.87 5.31 -2.92
N SER A 7 14.63 4.43 -3.57
CA SER A 7 14.37 3.95 -4.93
C SER A 7 13.56 2.65 -4.98
N ALA A 8 13.09 2.12 -3.84
CA ALA A 8 12.40 0.83 -3.80
C ALA A 8 11.08 0.80 -4.60
N PHE A 9 10.55 1.97 -4.94
CA PHE A 9 9.34 2.16 -5.75
C PHE A 9 9.63 2.86 -7.09
N ASP A 10 10.90 3.00 -7.49
CA ASP A 10 11.30 3.61 -8.77
C ASP A 10 11.13 2.63 -9.95
N LEU A 11 11.02 1.34 -9.67
CA LEU A 11 10.73 0.31 -10.65
C LEU A 11 9.54 -0.53 -10.19
N ILE A 12 8.49 -0.55 -11.01
CA ILE A 12 7.32 -1.38 -10.71
C ILE A 12 7.58 -2.84 -11.08
N SER A 13 7.15 -3.74 -10.22
CA SER A 13 7.24 -5.19 -10.41
C SER A 13 6.10 -5.92 -9.68
N SER A 14 6.10 -7.24 -9.77
CA SER A 14 5.22 -8.11 -8.97
C SER A 14 5.38 -7.92 -7.46
N THR A 15 6.51 -7.38 -7.01
CA THR A 15 6.81 -7.20 -5.58
C THR A 15 6.31 -5.86 -5.05
N THR A 16 5.94 -4.91 -5.92
CA THR A 16 5.52 -3.56 -5.53
C THR A 16 4.39 -3.55 -4.49
N PRO A 17 3.29 -4.31 -4.65
CA PRO A 17 2.26 -4.37 -3.61
C PRO A 17 2.73 -4.98 -2.29
N ILE A 18 3.66 -5.95 -2.36
CA ILE A 18 4.22 -6.63 -1.19
C ILE A 18 5.07 -5.66 -0.37
N VAL A 19 5.94 -4.88 -1.01
CA VAL A 19 6.76 -3.85 -0.34
C VAL A 19 5.87 -2.77 0.26
N LEU A 20 4.84 -2.33 -0.46
CA LEU A 20 3.90 -1.34 0.07
C LEU A 20 3.16 -1.86 1.30
N ARG A 21 2.68 -3.12 1.27
CA ARG A 21 2.07 -3.78 2.43
C ARG A 21 3.03 -3.87 3.61
N ALA A 22 4.28 -4.26 3.37
CA ALA A 22 5.30 -4.36 4.40
C ALA A 22 5.57 -2.98 5.05
N PHE A 23 5.62 -1.92 4.25
CA PHE A 23 5.79 -0.56 4.76
C PHE A 23 4.61 -0.10 5.62
N VAL A 24 3.37 -0.31 5.18
CA VAL A 24 2.18 0.00 6.00
C VAL A 24 2.18 -0.83 7.28
N SER A 25 2.52 -2.13 7.20
CA SER A 25 2.61 -2.99 8.37
C SER A 25 3.65 -2.53 9.36
N PHE A 26 4.84 -2.15 8.91
CA PHE A 26 5.86 -1.58 9.78
C PHE A 26 5.37 -0.30 10.48
N LYS A 27 4.68 0.59 9.75
CA LYS A 27 4.16 1.82 10.34
C LYS A 27 3.03 1.57 11.33
N CYS A 28 2.06 0.72 11.00
CA CYS A 28 0.87 0.56 11.82
C CYS A 28 1.02 -0.49 12.94
N ASN A 29 1.72 -1.61 12.68
CA ASN A 29 1.90 -2.66 13.67
C ASN A 29 3.14 -2.41 14.54
N GLU A 30 4.31 -2.17 13.94
CA GLU A 30 5.56 -2.06 14.69
C GLU A 30 5.74 -0.67 15.31
N SER A 31 5.40 0.39 14.56
CA SER A 31 5.52 1.77 15.04
C SER A 31 4.29 2.27 15.81
N GLY A 32 3.22 1.45 15.90
CA GLY A 32 2.01 1.76 16.67
C GLY A 32 1.11 2.85 16.10
N PHE A 33 1.23 3.21 14.83
CA PHE A 33 0.35 4.21 14.21
C PHE A 33 -1.03 3.64 13.85
N SER A 34 -2.08 4.48 13.91
CA SER A 34 -3.45 4.07 13.61
C SER A 34 -3.70 3.82 12.12
N PHE A 35 -4.89 3.29 11.81
CA PHE A 35 -5.34 3.10 10.43
C PHE A 35 -5.26 4.38 9.58
N LYS A 36 -5.45 5.56 10.18
CA LYS A 36 -5.34 6.86 9.48
C LYS A 36 -3.97 7.05 8.82
N THR A 37 -2.90 6.60 9.47
CA THR A 37 -1.55 6.64 8.87
C THR A 37 -1.44 5.68 7.69
N GLY A 38 -1.97 4.47 7.82
CA GLY A 38 -2.01 3.50 6.72
C GLY A 38 -2.80 4.01 5.51
N GLU A 39 -3.94 4.65 5.73
CA GLU A 39 -4.75 5.26 4.67
C GLU A 39 -4.04 6.45 4.01
N GLY A 40 -3.32 7.25 4.80
CA GLY A 40 -2.46 8.33 4.29
C GLY A 40 -1.36 7.80 3.37
N ILE A 41 -0.67 6.74 3.79
CA ILE A 41 0.35 6.06 2.96
C ILE A 41 -0.28 5.53 1.68
N ARG A 42 -1.40 4.79 1.76
CA ARG A 42 -2.10 4.27 0.59
C ARG A 42 -2.46 5.40 -0.39
N SER A 43 -2.99 6.51 0.10
CA SER A 43 -3.41 7.64 -0.73
C SER A 43 -2.22 8.34 -1.40
N ALA A 44 -1.12 8.54 -0.66
CA ALA A 44 0.11 9.11 -1.20
C ALA A 44 0.72 8.22 -2.29
N PHE A 45 0.79 6.91 -2.06
CA PHE A 45 1.31 5.97 -3.05
C PHE A 45 0.40 5.79 -4.25
N LYS A 46 -0.93 5.82 -4.06
CA LYS A 46 -1.89 5.84 -5.17
C LYS A 46 -1.53 6.97 -6.14
N ARG A 47 -1.42 8.19 -5.62
CA ARG A 47 -1.09 9.39 -6.39
C ARG A 47 0.32 9.31 -7.00
N TYR A 48 1.31 8.84 -6.24
CA TYR A 48 2.68 8.68 -6.73
C TYR A 48 2.73 7.75 -7.96
N PHE A 49 2.04 6.60 -7.93
CA PHE A 49 2.02 5.69 -9.06
C PHE A 49 1.23 6.25 -10.26
N GLU A 50 0.14 6.97 -10.01
CA GLU A 50 -0.62 7.66 -11.05
C GLU A 50 0.23 8.71 -11.78
N GLU A 51 0.99 9.52 -11.04
CA GLU A 51 1.81 10.62 -11.58
C GLU A 51 3.13 10.14 -12.21
N THR A 52 3.79 9.14 -11.61
CA THR A 52 5.14 8.71 -12.01
C THR A 52 5.14 7.64 -13.09
N PHE A 53 4.16 6.72 -13.06
CA PHE A 53 4.13 5.55 -13.93
C PHE A 53 2.86 5.43 -14.77
N CYS A 54 1.98 6.45 -14.72
CA CYS A 54 0.68 6.41 -15.39
C CYS A 54 -0.18 5.20 -14.96
N CYS A 55 0.02 4.71 -13.74
CA CYS A 55 -0.72 3.59 -13.16
C CYS A 55 -2.14 4.02 -12.78
N GLN A 56 -3.07 3.92 -13.74
CA GLN A 56 -4.46 4.33 -13.62
C GLN A 56 -5.39 3.14 -13.39
N GLY A 57 -6.51 3.38 -12.72
CA GLY A 57 -7.57 2.39 -12.49
C GLY A 57 -7.51 1.71 -11.13
N ASP A 58 -8.63 1.06 -10.78
CA ASP A 58 -8.86 0.45 -9.47
C ASP A 58 -8.60 -1.07 -9.48
N TYR A 59 -7.51 -1.49 -10.14
CA TYR A 59 -7.07 -2.88 -10.27
C TYR A 59 -5.54 -2.95 -10.29
N TRP A 60 -4.95 -4.15 -10.20
CA TRP A 60 -3.52 -4.37 -10.41
C TRP A 60 -3.30 -5.70 -11.11
N GLN A 61 -2.76 -5.70 -12.34
CA GLN A 61 -2.59 -6.92 -13.13
C GLN A 61 -1.44 -6.82 -14.13
N ILE A 62 -0.92 -7.98 -14.52
CA ILE A 62 0.03 -8.11 -15.63
C ILE A 62 -0.74 -8.43 -16.92
N GLY A 63 -0.48 -7.67 -17.97
CA GLY A 63 -1.00 -7.91 -19.31
C GLY A 63 -0.31 -9.09 -20.00
N GLU A 64 -0.86 -9.52 -21.14
CA GLU A 64 -0.30 -10.62 -21.93
C GLU A 64 1.10 -10.30 -22.48
N ASP A 65 1.40 -9.02 -22.67
CA ASP A 65 2.70 -8.51 -23.09
C ASP A 65 3.72 -8.41 -21.93
N GLY A 66 3.33 -8.81 -20.72
CA GLY A 66 4.15 -8.72 -19.51
C GLY A 66 4.19 -7.32 -18.90
N SER A 67 3.46 -6.35 -19.46
CA SER A 67 3.37 -5.01 -18.89
C SER A 67 2.42 -4.97 -17.69
N TRP A 68 2.73 -4.14 -16.70
CA TRP A 68 1.82 -3.93 -15.58
C TRP A 68 0.78 -2.86 -15.92
N SER A 69 -0.47 -3.13 -15.56
CA SER A 69 -1.59 -2.19 -15.70
C SER A 69 -2.37 -2.07 -14.40
N GLY A 70 -3.01 -0.92 -14.20
CA GLY A 70 -3.69 -0.61 -12.94
C GLY A 70 -2.80 0.17 -11.97
N ASN A 71 -3.15 0.16 -10.68
CA ASN A 71 -2.40 0.78 -9.60
C ASN A 71 -2.15 -0.22 -8.44
N PRO A 72 -0.90 -0.38 -7.97
CA PRO A 72 -0.52 -1.38 -6.96
C PRO A 72 -1.30 -1.31 -5.65
N VAL A 73 -1.88 -0.16 -5.31
CA VAL A 73 -2.71 -0.01 -4.10
C VAL A 73 -4.03 -0.76 -4.17
N PHE A 74 -4.38 -1.32 -5.33
CA PHE A 74 -5.59 -2.13 -5.55
C PHE A 74 -5.29 -3.62 -5.71
N ASP A 75 -4.05 -4.04 -5.48
CA ASP A 75 -3.70 -5.46 -5.36
C ASP A 75 -4.57 -6.13 -4.28
N PRO A 76 -5.23 -7.27 -4.55
CA PRO A 76 -6.20 -7.85 -3.61
C PRO A 76 -5.60 -8.18 -2.23
N PRO A 77 -4.42 -8.84 -2.12
CA PRO A 77 -3.75 -9.02 -0.83
C PRO A 77 -3.44 -7.73 -0.05
N PHE A 78 -3.16 -6.62 -0.74
CA PHE A 78 -2.97 -5.32 -0.11
C PHE A 78 -4.30 -4.73 0.39
N CYS A 79 -5.37 -4.80 -0.42
CA CYS A 79 -6.71 -4.35 -0.04
C CYS A 79 -7.27 -5.11 1.18
N ASP A 80 -7.09 -6.44 1.20
CA ASP A 80 -7.50 -7.29 2.33
C ASP A 80 -6.77 -6.89 3.61
N TYR A 81 -5.47 -6.61 3.50
CA TYR A 81 -4.68 -6.14 4.62
C TYR A 81 -5.17 -4.78 5.14
N MET A 82 -5.44 -3.81 4.26
CA MET A 82 -5.98 -2.51 4.66
C MET A 82 -7.35 -2.62 5.35
N THR A 83 -8.20 -3.53 4.88
CA THR A 83 -9.50 -3.82 5.51
C THR A 83 -9.33 -4.43 6.90
N SER A 84 -8.42 -5.39 7.05
CA SER A 84 -8.06 -5.98 8.34
C SER A 84 -7.52 -4.93 9.32
N LEU A 85 -6.66 -4.03 8.84
CA LEU A 85 -6.10 -2.94 9.64
C LEU A 85 -7.20 -1.99 10.15
N LYS A 86 -8.14 -1.58 9.29
CA LYS A 86 -9.29 -0.76 9.65
C LYS A 86 -10.15 -1.42 10.74
N ASN A 87 -10.42 -2.71 10.60
CA ASN A 87 -11.22 -3.48 11.56
C ASN A 87 -10.52 -3.65 12.92
N ARG A 88 -9.18 -3.73 12.92
CA ARG A 88 -8.39 -3.76 14.16
C ARG A 88 -8.43 -2.41 14.89
N ASP A 89 -8.20 -1.33 14.15
CA ASP A 89 -8.21 0.04 14.70
C ASP A 89 -9.57 0.39 15.35
N GLY A 90 -10.68 0.05 14.67
CA GLY A 90 -12.03 0.24 15.20
C GLY A 90 -12.32 -0.55 16.49
N ARG A 91 -11.79 -1.78 16.61
CA ARG A 91 -11.91 -2.58 17.84
C ARG A 91 -11.11 -1.98 18.99
N SER A 92 -9.88 -1.53 18.72
CA SER A 92 -9.03 -0.87 19.73
C SER A 92 -9.61 0.45 20.23
N GLY A 93 -10.42 1.14 19.43
CA GLY A 93 -11.17 2.32 19.86
C GLY A 93 -12.37 2.00 20.76
N ALA A 94 -13.07 0.89 20.52
CA ALA A 94 -14.26 0.50 21.28
C ALA A 94 -13.96 -0.08 22.68
N SER A 95 -12.75 -0.61 22.90
CA SER A 95 -12.33 -1.13 24.22
C SER A 95 -11.93 -0.04 25.24
N LYS A 96 -12.20 1.24 24.96
CA LYS A 96 -12.05 2.36 25.89
C LYS A 96 -13.42 2.93 26.27
N GLN A 97 -14.23 2.13 26.97
CA GLN A 97 -15.41 2.60 27.73
C GLN A 97 -15.47 1.89 29.06
#